data_AF-F4LSD9-F1
#
_entry.id   AF-F4LSD9-F1
#
_cell.length_a   1.000
_cell.length_b   1.000
_cell.length_c   1.000
_cell.angle_alpha   90.00
_cell.angle_beta   90.00
_cell.angle_gamma   90.00
#
_symmetry.space_group_name_H-M   'P 1'
#
loop_
_entity.id
_entity.type
_entity.pdbx_description
1 polymer ?
#
loop_
_entity_poly.entity_id
_entity_poly.type
_entity_poly.pdbx_seq_one_letter_code
_entity_poly.pdbx_strand_id
1 'polypeptide(L)'
;MSSVQGIDRLLKKLNSLGGDVNKAVKRGVTEATRKIQRDAKDFAPFNYGQLKDGIVTEIIEEEDKIVGIVKSTAGHNQYVEFGTGPVGRASPKDLPPGINPKYVEGMWWIHESQIDPDVAEKYGFIKIETEQGVFYGTYGQRPHPYMYPAMKQNEKYVKETIKGEVRMEIKKVGK
;
A
#
# COMPACT_ATOMS: atom_id res chain seq x y z
N MET A 1 -8.10 18.58 -18.80
CA MET A 1 -6.81 17.86 -18.84
C MET A 1 -5.89 18.60 -19.77
N SER A 2 -4.86 19.26 -19.23
CA SER A 2 -3.90 20.00 -20.05
C SER A 2 -2.97 19.00 -20.73
N SER A 3 -3.19 18.70 -22.00
CA SER A 3 -2.23 17.91 -22.78
C SER A 3 -0.94 18.72 -22.91
N VAL A 4 0.18 18.13 -22.50
CA VAL A 4 1.49 18.77 -22.66
C VAL A 4 1.84 18.69 -24.15
N GLN A 5 1.69 19.81 -24.85
CA GLN A 5 2.02 19.90 -26.28
C GLN A 5 3.49 19.53 -26.51
N GLY A 6 3.73 18.61 -27.46
CA GLY A 6 5.07 18.25 -27.91
C GLY A 6 5.72 17.03 -27.24
N ILE A 7 5.05 16.37 -26.28
CA ILE A 7 5.53 15.09 -25.73
C ILE A 7 5.75 14.05 -26.84
N ASP A 8 4.78 13.85 -27.72
CA ASP A 8 4.89 12.82 -28.77
C ASP A 8 6.06 13.10 -29.73
N ARG A 9 6.31 14.38 -30.03
CA ARG A 9 7.44 14.80 -30.86
C ARG A 9 8.77 14.56 -30.16
N LEU A 10 8.84 14.82 -28.85
CA LEU A 10 10.02 14.55 -28.04
C LEU A 10 10.31 13.05 -27.98
N LEU A 11 9.29 12.24 -27.70
CA LEU A 11 9.39 10.77 -27.63
C LEU A 11 9.85 10.18 -28.97
N LYS A 12 9.23 10.60 -30.08
CA LYS A 12 9.64 10.17 -31.43
C LYS A 12 11.09 10.53 -31.74
N LYS A 13 11.53 11.75 -31.38
CA LYS A 13 12.93 12.16 -31.55
C LYS A 13 13.88 11.32 -30.71
N LEU A 14 13.53 11.05 -29.44
CA LEU A 14 14.38 10.24 -28.57
C LEU A 14 14.58 8.83 -29.12
N ASN A 15 13.48 8.19 -29.54
CA ASN A 15 13.54 6.86 -30.12
C ASN A 15 14.33 6.86 -31.44
N SER A 16 14.19 7.90 -32.27
CA SER A 16 14.94 8.02 -33.53
C SER A 16 16.45 8.19 -33.34
N LEU A 17 16.87 8.69 -32.17
CA LEU A 17 18.27 8.88 -31.82
C LEU A 17 18.84 7.67 -31.03
N GLY A 18 18.10 6.56 -30.92
CA GLY A 18 18.54 5.34 -30.24
C GLY A 18 18.28 5.31 -28.73
N GLY A 19 17.52 6.26 -28.20
CA GLY A 19 17.06 6.25 -26.81
C GLY A 19 15.94 5.24 -26.57
N ASP A 20 15.87 4.72 -25.35
CA ASP A 20 14.77 3.84 -24.93
C ASP A 20 14.00 4.50 -23.78
N VAL A 21 12.99 5.29 -24.16
CA VAL A 21 12.16 6.01 -23.18
C VAL A 21 11.36 5.05 -22.32
N ASN A 22 10.87 3.95 -22.88
CA ASN A 22 10.09 2.97 -22.13
C ASN A 22 10.95 2.35 -21.02
N LYS A 23 12.20 2.03 -21.31
CA LYS A 23 13.16 1.55 -20.31
C LYS A 23 13.49 2.62 -19.26
N ALA A 24 13.60 3.90 -19.62
CA ALA A 24 13.80 4.98 -18.65
C ALA A 24 12.58 5.14 -17.72
N VAL A 25 11.37 5.15 -18.29
CA VAL A 25 10.12 5.21 -17.51
C VAL A 25 10.00 3.99 -16.60
N LYS A 26 10.32 2.78 -17.10
CA LYS A 26 10.34 1.55 -16.31
C LYS A 26 11.25 1.65 -15.10
N ARG A 27 12.47 2.18 -15.27
CA ARG A 27 13.41 2.40 -14.16
C ARG A 27 12.81 3.35 -13.13
N GLY A 28 12.24 4.47 -13.58
CA GLY A 28 11.64 5.46 -12.71
C GLY A 28 10.45 4.91 -11.91
N VAL A 29 9.56 4.17 -12.57
CA VAL A 29 8.43 3.50 -11.93
C VAL A 29 8.93 2.45 -10.93
N THR A 30 9.92 1.65 -11.30
CA THR A 30 10.49 0.61 -10.40
C THR A 30 11.09 1.23 -9.14
N GLU A 31 11.88 2.30 -9.29
CA GLU A 31 12.50 2.97 -8.14
C GLU A 31 11.47 3.63 -7.23
N ALA A 32 10.50 4.35 -7.83
CA ALA A 32 9.41 4.97 -7.09
C ALA A 32 8.57 3.94 -6.32
N THR A 33 8.25 2.80 -6.96
CA THR A 33 7.50 1.71 -6.34
C THR A 33 8.27 1.10 -5.17
N ARG A 34 9.59 0.92 -5.29
CA ARG A 34 10.45 0.47 -4.19
C ARG A 34 10.54 1.48 -3.04
N LYS A 35 10.49 2.78 -3.33
CA LYS A 35 10.42 3.81 -2.28
C LYS A 35 9.10 3.71 -1.51
N ILE A 36 7.97 3.60 -2.21
CA ILE A 36 6.65 3.43 -1.58
C ILE A 36 6.61 2.14 -0.76
N GLN A 37 7.17 1.04 -1.27
CA GLN A 37 7.25 -0.23 -0.53
C GLN A 37 8.00 -0.07 0.79
N ARG A 38 9.16 0.60 0.79
CA ARG A 38 9.94 0.84 2.02
C ARG A 38 9.13 1.64 3.04
N ASP A 39 8.51 2.73 2.60
CA ASP A 39 7.71 3.57 3.49
C ASP A 39 6.49 2.83 4.04
N ALA A 40 5.83 2.00 3.22
CA ALA A 40 4.74 1.14 3.69
C ALA A 40 5.21 0.13 4.73
N LYS A 41 6.42 -0.43 4.59
CA LYS A 41 7.03 -1.31 5.61
C LYS A 41 7.39 -0.57 6.89
N ASP A 42 7.81 0.69 6.78
CA ASP A 42 8.13 1.52 7.94
C ASP A 42 6.88 1.87 8.73
N PHE A 43 5.79 2.20 8.04
CA PHE A 43 4.49 2.52 8.64
C PHE A 43 3.71 1.32 9.16
N ALA A 44 3.97 0.12 8.64
CA ALA A 44 3.29 -1.07 9.10
C ALA A 44 3.63 -1.35 10.58
N PRO A 45 2.65 -1.75 11.41
CA PRO A 45 2.91 -2.11 12.80
C PRO A 45 3.86 -3.31 12.91
N PHE A 46 4.79 -3.23 13.86
CA PHE A 46 5.70 -4.34 14.17
C PHE A 46 5.05 -5.27 15.20
N ASN A 47 4.42 -6.33 14.68
CA ASN A 47 4.04 -7.50 15.49
C ASN A 47 5.08 -8.61 15.26
N TYR A 48 4.73 -9.68 14.55
CA TYR A 48 5.62 -10.81 14.23
C TYR A 48 6.30 -10.70 12.86
N GLY A 49 6.46 -9.49 12.33
CA GLY A 49 7.08 -9.25 11.01
C GLY A 49 6.22 -9.61 9.78
N GLN A 50 5.26 -10.53 9.89
CA GLN A 50 4.45 -11.04 8.77
C GLN A 50 3.87 -9.95 7.86
N LEU A 51 3.32 -8.88 8.45
CA LEU A 51 2.74 -7.78 7.66
C LEU A 51 3.83 -7.00 6.91
N LYS A 52 4.97 -6.70 7.55
CA LYS A 52 6.10 -6.00 6.93
C LYS A 52 6.74 -6.84 5.82
N ASP A 53 6.91 -8.12 6.07
CA ASP A 53 7.53 -9.05 5.12
C ASP A 53 6.60 -9.31 3.93
N GLY A 54 5.29 -9.32 4.17
CA GLY A 54 4.26 -9.52 3.16
C GLY A 54 4.02 -8.32 2.22
N ILE A 55 4.66 -7.16 2.44
CA ILE A 55 4.55 -6.01 1.53
C ILE A 55 5.52 -6.20 0.37
N VAL A 56 4.98 -6.47 -0.81
CA VAL A 56 5.70 -6.79 -2.05
C VAL A 56 5.38 -5.79 -3.16
N THR A 57 6.19 -5.80 -4.21
CA THR A 57 6.00 -4.96 -5.39
C THR A 57 5.85 -5.79 -6.65
N GLU A 58 5.13 -5.24 -7.61
CA GLU A 58 4.91 -5.83 -8.92
C GLU A 58 4.95 -4.71 -9.96
N ILE A 59 5.60 -4.96 -11.10
CA ILE A 59 5.67 -4.03 -12.22
C ILE A 59 4.96 -4.69 -13.39
N ILE A 60 3.92 -4.03 -13.90
CA ILE A 60 3.16 -4.49 -15.07
C ILE A 60 3.48 -3.54 -16.22
N GLU A 61 3.86 -4.11 -17.36
CA GLU A 61 4.07 -3.40 -18.62
C GLU A 61 2.91 -3.74 -19.55
N GLU A 62 2.10 -2.73 -19.85
CA GLU A 62 1.06 -2.78 -20.89
C GLU A 62 1.54 -1.98 -22.12
N GLU A 63 0.84 -2.09 -23.25
CA GLU A 63 1.28 -1.47 -24.52
C GLU A 63 1.47 0.06 -24.42
N ASP A 64 0.68 0.72 -23.58
CA ASP A 64 0.63 2.18 -23.45
C ASP A 64 1.09 2.74 -22.09
N LYS A 65 1.34 1.87 -21.10
CA LYS A 65 1.66 2.31 -19.73
C LYS A 65 2.48 1.29 -18.96
N ILE A 66 3.19 1.80 -17.95
CA ILE A 66 3.94 0.99 -16.98
C ILE A 66 3.34 1.27 -15.60
N VAL A 67 2.87 0.22 -14.93
CA VAL A 67 2.17 0.31 -13.66
C VAL A 67 3.02 -0.33 -12.57
N GLY A 68 3.34 0.45 -11.53
CA GLY A 68 3.97 -0.04 -10.31
C GLY A 68 2.93 -0.29 -9.24
N ILE A 69 2.86 -1.51 -8.73
CA ILE A 69 1.91 -1.94 -7.70
C ILE A 69 2.68 -2.29 -6.44
N VAL A 70 2.21 -1.74 -5.31
CA VAL A 70 2.61 -2.20 -3.96
C VAL A 70 1.40 -2.91 -3.37
N LYS A 71 1.58 -4.16 -2.92
CA LYS A 71 0.51 -4.96 -2.34
C LYS A 71 0.99 -5.71 -1.11
N SER A 72 0.06 -6.06 -0.22
CA SER A 72 0.35 -6.92 0.92
C SER A 72 -0.25 -8.32 0.70
N THR A 73 0.51 -9.36 1.05
CA THR A 73 0.08 -10.76 0.97
C THR A 73 -0.50 -11.29 2.28
N ALA A 74 -0.39 -10.53 3.37
CA ALA A 74 -0.95 -10.93 4.66
C ALA A 74 -2.49 -10.84 4.63
N GLY A 75 -3.18 -11.93 4.93
CA GLY A 75 -4.66 -11.97 4.86
C GLY A 75 -5.38 -10.99 5.79
N HIS A 76 -4.70 -10.52 6.85
CA HIS A 76 -5.26 -9.53 7.78
C HIS A 76 -4.95 -8.07 7.42
N ASN A 77 -4.29 -7.81 6.28
CA ASN A 77 -3.81 -6.48 5.90
C ASN A 77 -4.90 -5.39 5.85
N GLN A 78 -6.07 -5.70 5.30
CA GLN A 78 -7.20 -4.79 5.14
C GLN A 78 -7.76 -4.38 6.51
N TYR A 79 -7.81 -5.33 7.45
CA TYR A 79 -8.27 -5.08 8.81
C TYR A 79 -7.31 -4.15 9.56
N VAL A 80 -6.01 -4.23 9.28
CA VAL A 80 -5.02 -3.30 9.85
C VAL A 80 -5.14 -1.92 9.21
N GLU A 81 -5.19 -1.83 7.87
CA GLU A 81 -5.28 -0.55 7.17
C GLU A 81 -6.55 0.23 7.54
N PHE A 82 -7.70 -0.45 7.60
CA PHE A 82 -9.01 0.21 7.75
C PHE A 82 -9.63 0.07 9.15
N GLY A 83 -9.06 -0.76 10.02
CA GLY A 83 -9.63 -1.10 11.33
C GLY A 83 -10.78 -2.10 11.20
N THR A 84 -11.36 -2.49 12.34
CA THR A 84 -12.46 -3.46 12.41
C THR A 84 -13.52 -3.03 13.41
N GLY A 85 -14.76 -3.52 13.23
CA GLY A 85 -15.86 -3.30 14.14
C GLY A 85 -16.30 -1.84 14.33
N PRO A 86 -17.15 -1.57 15.33
CA PRO A 86 -17.55 -0.21 15.71
C PRO A 86 -16.36 0.71 16.05
N VAL A 87 -15.30 0.17 16.67
CA VAL A 87 -14.09 0.94 16.99
C VAL A 87 -13.40 1.42 15.73
N GLY A 88 -13.23 0.53 14.75
CA GLY A 88 -12.73 0.86 13.43
C GLY A 88 -13.57 1.96 12.81
N ARG A 89 -14.89 1.76 12.70
CA ARG A 89 -15.81 2.73 12.07
C ARG A 89 -15.72 4.13 12.68
N ALA A 90 -15.69 4.24 14.01
CA ALA A 90 -15.66 5.52 14.70
C ALA A 90 -14.28 6.22 14.67
N SER A 91 -13.22 5.49 14.31
CA SER A 91 -11.87 6.04 14.30
C SER A 91 -11.64 7.00 13.12
N PRO A 92 -10.96 8.13 13.33
CA PRO A 92 -10.56 9.03 12.24
C PRO A 92 -9.60 8.30 11.30
N LYS A 93 -9.81 8.46 10.00
CA LYS A 93 -8.99 7.81 8.97
C LYS A 93 -9.00 8.61 7.67
N ASP A 94 -7.86 8.61 7.00
CA ASP A 94 -7.69 9.16 5.66
C ASP A 94 -7.78 7.98 4.67
N LEU A 95 -8.84 7.96 3.88
CA LEU A 95 -9.14 6.84 2.98
C LEU A 95 -8.76 7.18 1.53
N PRO A 96 -8.31 6.18 0.75
CA PRO A 96 -8.21 6.35 -0.69
C PRO A 96 -9.54 6.79 -1.30
N PRO A 97 -9.53 7.63 -2.35
CA PRO A 97 -10.75 8.05 -3.03
C PRO A 97 -11.59 6.85 -3.48
N GLY A 98 -12.90 6.89 -3.20
CA GLY A 98 -13.85 5.83 -3.60
C GLY A 98 -13.88 4.60 -2.68
N ILE A 99 -13.04 4.54 -1.63
CA ILE A 99 -13.06 3.45 -0.66
C ILE A 99 -13.98 3.79 0.51
N ASN A 100 -15.00 2.95 0.71
CA ASN A 100 -15.95 3.04 1.83
C ASN A 100 -16.05 1.68 2.54
N PRO A 101 -15.22 1.43 3.57
CA PRO A 101 -15.24 0.16 4.28
C PRO A 101 -16.56 -0.04 5.02
N LYS A 102 -17.08 -1.27 5.01
CA LYS A 102 -18.22 -1.68 5.82
C LYS A 102 -17.73 -2.44 7.04
N TYR A 103 -18.32 -2.16 8.19
CA TYR A 103 -17.95 -2.75 9.47
C TYR A 103 -19.06 -3.66 9.98
N VAL A 104 -18.66 -4.75 10.65
CA VAL A 104 -19.56 -5.51 11.50
C VAL A 104 -19.93 -4.61 12.69
N GLU A 105 -21.22 -4.45 12.96
CA GLU A 105 -21.69 -3.67 14.10
C GLU A 105 -21.80 -4.56 15.35
N GLY A 106 -21.60 -3.96 16.53
CA GLY A 106 -21.64 -4.66 17.81
C GLY A 106 -20.36 -5.45 18.15
N MET A 107 -20.42 -6.16 19.27
CA MET A 107 -19.37 -7.05 19.73
C MET A 107 -19.50 -8.42 19.06
N TRP A 108 -18.37 -9.07 18.78
CA TRP A 108 -18.34 -10.49 18.41
C TRP A 108 -17.42 -11.28 19.34
N TRP A 109 -17.70 -12.57 19.46
CA TRP A 109 -16.93 -13.51 20.27
C TRP A 109 -16.01 -14.34 19.38
N ILE A 110 -14.78 -14.55 19.84
CA ILE A 110 -13.74 -15.34 19.19
C ILE A 110 -13.39 -16.49 20.13
N HIS A 111 -13.50 -17.72 19.66
CA HIS A 111 -13.14 -18.89 20.46
C HIS A 111 -11.61 -18.99 20.62
N GLU A 112 -11.12 -19.54 21.75
CA GLU A 112 -9.68 -19.70 22.02
C GLU A 112 -8.92 -20.51 20.95
N SER A 113 -9.61 -21.35 20.19
CA SER A 113 -9.00 -22.06 19.06
C SER A 113 -8.70 -21.16 17.86
N GLN A 114 -9.18 -19.91 17.85
CA GLN A 114 -9.06 -18.97 16.73
C GLN A 114 -8.17 -17.77 17.06
N ILE A 115 -7.77 -17.60 18.32
CA ILE A 115 -6.95 -16.48 18.77
C ILE A 115 -6.01 -16.94 19.87
N ASP A 116 -4.75 -16.51 19.77
CA ASP A 116 -3.78 -16.70 20.82
C ASP A 116 -4.21 -15.91 22.08
N PRO A 117 -4.31 -16.54 23.27
CA PRO A 117 -4.65 -15.86 24.52
C PRO A 117 -3.80 -14.61 24.79
N ASP A 118 -2.50 -14.65 24.48
CA ASP A 118 -1.58 -13.52 24.72
C ASP A 118 -1.95 -12.33 23.83
N VAL A 119 -2.44 -12.59 22.61
CA VAL A 119 -2.93 -11.57 21.70
C VAL A 119 -4.23 -10.97 22.24
N ALA A 120 -5.16 -11.81 22.70
CA ALA A 120 -6.42 -11.34 23.26
C ALA A 120 -6.21 -10.46 24.51
N GLU A 121 -5.28 -10.84 25.39
CA GLU A 121 -4.91 -10.07 26.57
C GLU A 121 -4.22 -8.75 26.20
N LYS A 122 -3.23 -8.78 25.30
CA LYS A 122 -2.52 -7.59 24.81
C LYS A 122 -3.48 -6.51 24.29
N TYR A 123 -4.56 -6.94 23.65
CA TYR A 123 -5.56 -6.04 23.08
C TYR A 123 -6.78 -5.81 23.99
N GLY A 124 -6.77 -6.32 25.22
CA GLY A 124 -7.81 -6.09 26.22
C GLY A 124 -9.18 -6.65 25.83
N PHE A 125 -9.21 -7.82 25.18
CA PHE A 125 -10.47 -8.46 24.80
C PHE A 125 -11.20 -8.97 26.06
N ILE A 126 -12.53 -8.92 26.02
CA ILE A 126 -13.38 -9.38 27.13
C ILE A 126 -13.30 -10.90 27.20
N LYS A 127 -12.80 -11.47 28.29
CA LYS A 127 -12.70 -12.92 28.46
C LYS A 127 -13.93 -13.47 29.18
N ILE A 128 -14.52 -14.54 28.65
CA ILE A 128 -15.51 -15.36 29.34
C ILE A 128 -15.09 -16.83 29.28
N GLU A 129 -15.30 -17.56 30.38
CA GLU A 129 -15.04 -19.00 30.47
C GLU A 129 -16.37 -19.74 30.49
N THR A 130 -16.49 -20.77 29.65
CA THR A 130 -17.71 -21.57 29.51
C THR A 130 -17.36 -23.06 29.45
N GLU A 131 -18.34 -23.95 29.58
CA GLU A 131 -18.12 -25.39 29.41
C GLU A 131 -17.60 -25.76 28.00
N GLN A 132 -17.82 -24.90 27.01
CA GLN A 132 -17.42 -25.12 25.62
C GLN A 132 -16.02 -24.57 25.30
N GLY A 133 -15.36 -23.95 26.27
CA GLY A 133 -14.06 -23.30 26.10
C GLY A 133 -14.09 -21.81 26.45
N VAL A 134 -12.96 -21.15 26.23
CA VAL A 134 -12.78 -19.71 26.48
C VAL A 134 -13.16 -18.89 25.25
N PHE A 135 -13.90 -17.81 25.47
CA PHE A 135 -14.25 -16.85 24.41
C PHE A 135 -13.73 -15.46 24.73
N TYR A 136 -13.27 -14.78 23.67
CA TYR A 136 -12.75 -13.42 23.70
C TYR A 136 -13.65 -12.48 22.89
N GLY A 137 -14.24 -11.51 23.56
CA GLY A 137 -15.15 -10.51 23.01
C GLY A 137 -14.42 -9.24 22.60
N THR A 138 -14.72 -8.71 21.40
CA THR A 138 -14.16 -7.45 20.91
C THR A 138 -15.18 -6.63 20.13
N TYR A 139 -15.06 -5.31 20.22
CA TYR A 139 -15.76 -4.33 19.36
C TYR A 139 -14.88 -3.91 18.16
N GLY A 140 -13.83 -4.68 17.90
CA GLY A 140 -12.85 -4.41 16.86
C GLY A 140 -11.73 -3.49 17.26
N GLN A 141 -10.91 -3.16 16.27
CA GLN A 141 -9.62 -2.49 16.45
C GLN A 141 -9.58 -1.18 15.68
N ARG A 142 -8.80 -0.23 16.18
CA ARG A 142 -8.51 1.02 15.48
C ARG A 142 -7.69 0.73 14.21
N PRO A 143 -7.87 1.50 13.12
CA PRO A 143 -7.01 1.41 11.95
C PRO A 143 -5.57 1.80 12.29
N HIS A 144 -4.62 1.14 11.64
CA HIS A 144 -3.21 1.52 11.56
C HIS A 144 -2.81 1.59 10.07
N PRO A 145 -3.22 2.65 9.35
CA PRO A 145 -2.96 2.78 7.91
C PRO A 145 -1.46 2.85 7.62
N TYR A 146 -1.01 2.10 6.63
CA TYR A 146 0.40 2.02 6.24
C TYR A 146 0.58 2.06 4.72
N MET A 147 -0.38 1.55 3.94
CA MET A 147 -0.32 1.56 2.48
C MET A 147 -0.70 2.92 1.90
N TYR A 148 -1.86 3.45 2.27
CA TYR A 148 -2.36 4.70 1.70
C TYR A 148 -1.49 5.91 2.09
N PRO A 149 -1.06 6.07 3.35
CA PRO A 149 -0.13 7.13 3.73
C PRO A 149 1.19 7.06 2.95
N ALA A 150 1.74 5.85 2.77
CA ALA A 150 2.97 5.64 1.99
C ALA A 150 2.80 6.07 0.52
N MET A 151 1.66 5.78 -0.10
CA MET A 151 1.39 6.25 -1.46
C MET A 151 1.26 7.78 -1.51
N LYS A 152 0.44 8.35 -0.61
CA LYS A 152 0.12 9.78 -0.59
C LYS A 152 1.37 10.65 -0.39
N GLN A 153 2.25 10.30 0.53
CA GLN A 153 3.46 11.09 0.80
C GLN A 153 4.47 11.06 -0.36
N ASN A 154 4.46 10.00 -1.17
CA ASN A 154 5.42 9.81 -2.25
C ASN A 154 4.95 10.37 -3.60
N GLU A 155 3.78 11.00 -3.69
CA GLU A 155 3.24 11.49 -4.97
C GLU A 155 4.22 12.42 -5.71
N LYS A 156 4.85 13.34 -4.98
CA LYS A 156 5.87 14.24 -5.53
C LYS A 156 7.15 13.49 -5.91
N TYR A 157 7.58 12.54 -5.07
CA TYR A 157 8.77 11.72 -5.34
C TYR A 157 8.62 10.94 -6.64
N VAL A 158 7.48 10.25 -6.82
CA VAL A 158 7.17 9.48 -8.03
C VAL A 158 7.32 10.33 -9.30
N LYS A 159 6.72 11.53 -9.30
CA LYS A 159 6.78 12.46 -10.45
C LYS A 159 8.20 12.90 -10.76
N GLU A 160 8.98 13.28 -9.74
CA GLU A 160 10.35 13.76 -9.95
C GLU A 160 11.33 12.64 -10.31
N THR A 161 11.16 11.43 -9.77
CA THR A 161 11.98 10.26 -10.12
C THR A 161 11.80 9.87 -11.59
N ILE A 162 10.55 9.74 -12.06
CA ILE A 162 10.27 9.40 -13.47
C ILE A 162 10.82 10.48 -14.41
N LYS A 163 10.58 11.76 -14.08
CA LYS A 163 11.11 12.90 -14.82
C LYS A 163 12.64 12.92 -14.85
N GLY A 164 13.29 12.55 -13.74
CA GLY A 164 14.74 12.40 -13.62
C GLY A 164 15.29 11.36 -14.59
N GLU A 165 14.70 10.16 -14.61
CA GLU A 165 15.10 9.08 -15.51
C GLU A 165 14.95 9.46 -16.98
N VAL A 166 13.83 10.06 -17.37
CA VAL A 166 13.63 10.53 -18.76
C VAL A 166 14.65 11.61 -19.13
N ARG A 167 14.94 12.55 -18.22
CA ARG A 167 15.98 13.58 -18.44
C ARG A 167 17.37 12.98 -18.62
N MET A 168 17.71 11.94 -17.87
CA MET A 168 18.99 11.24 -18.02
C MET A 168 19.08 10.54 -19.38
N GLU A 169 17.99 9.93 -19.83
CA GLU A 169 17.93 9.30 -21.15
C GLU A 169 18.10 10.33 -22.28
N ILE A 170 17.42 11.49 -22.19
CA ILE A 170 17.59 12.61 -23.13
C ILE A 170 19.06 13.04 -23.20
N LYS A 171 19.73 13.19 -22.06
CA LYS A 171 21.14 13.59 -21.99
C LYS A 171 22.11 12.55 -22.57
N LYS A 172 21.78 11.26 -22.47
CA LYS A 172 22.61 10.19 -23.05
C LYS A 172 22.59 10.22 -24.57
N VAL A 173 21.41 10.50 -25.12
CA VAL A 173 21.09 10.39 -26.54
C VAL A 173 21.41 11.68 -27.32
N GLY A 174 21.39 12.84 -26.64
CA GLY A 174 21.75 14.13 -27.22
C GLY A 174 23.26 14.46 -27.19
N LYS A 175 24.11 13.50 -26.81
CA LYS A 175 25.58 13.59 -26.96
C LYS A 175 25.98 13.02 -28.32
#